data_AF-A0A936VXJ7-F1
#
_entry.id   AF-A0A936VXJ7-F1
#
_cell.length_a   1.000
_cell.length_b   1.000
_cell.length_c   1.000
_cell.angle_alpha   90.00
_cell.angle_beta   90.00
_cell.angle_gamma   90.00
#
_symmetry.space_group_name_H-M   'P 1'
#
loop_
_entity.id
_entity.type
_entity.pdbx_description
1 polymer ?
#
loop_
_entity_poly.entity_id
_entity_poly.type
_entity_poly.pdbx_seq_one_letter_code
_entity_poly.pdbx_strand_id
1 'polypeptide(L)'
;MDSSTRISKLSLCCTSQSQKKVHPVIPILYYQGKEKWKVESMADLLKTYPKALMEYVPNYKSVFVGLFGLTDESLNQLEDNALRTYLSLQRYRYDPNALVKQMQQIINSIDPYYSKNYLRKFFVYILEAVELTEDHILEIFEPINPKIKIRIYVNL
;
A
#
# COMPACT_ATOMS: atom_id res chain seq x y z
N MET A 1 -26.36 -38.52 7.37
CA MET A 1 -25.86 -37.25 7.93
C MET A 1 -24.71 -37.61 8.86
N ASP A 2 -23.47 -37.39 8.43
CA ASP A 2 -22.28 -37.61 9.26
C ASP A 2 -21.48 -36.30 9.33
N SER A 3 -21.19 -35.90 10.55
CA SER A 3 -20.65 -34.60 10.98
C SER A 3 -19.12 -34.57 11.04
N SER A 4 -18.44 -35.59 10.51
CA SER A 4 -16.99 -35.76 10.61
C SER A 4 -16.16 -35.04 9.52
N THR A 5 -16.76 -34.59 8.43
CA THR A 5 -16.01 -34.22 7.20
C THR A 5 -15.69 -32.72 7.04
N ARG A 6 -15.97 -31.85 8.01
CA ARG A 6 -15.86 -30.38 7.83
C ARG A 6 -14.60 -29.70 8.38
N ILE A 7 -13.74 -30.37 9.14
CA ILE A 7 -12.64 -29.67 9.85
C ILE A 7 -11.30 -29.67 9.10
N SER A 8 -11.08 -30.52 8.11
CA SER A 8 -9.75 -30.70 7.49
C SER A 8 -9.42 -29.79 6.30
N LYS A 9 -10.22 -28.75 6.01
CA LYS A 9 -10.09 -27.96 4.75
C LYS A 9 -9.25 -26.68 4.85
N LEU A 10 -8.50 -26.44 5.93
CA LEU A 10 -7.71 -25.20 6.09
C LEU A 10 -6.20 -25.31 5.80
N SER A 11 -5.62 -26.51 5.67
CA SER A 11 -4.15 -26.67 5.52
C SER A 11 -3.69 -27.12 4.13
N LEU A 12 -4.58 -27.20 3.14
CA LEU A 12 -4.33 -27.89 1.87
C LEU A 12 -4.32 -27.00 0.61
N CYS A 13 -3.96 -25.71 0.71
CA CYS A 13 -3.84 -24.90 -0.53
C CYS A 13 -2.65 -25.36 -1.41
N CYS A 14 -1.73 -26.19 -0.90
CA CYS A 14 -0.54 -26.62 -1.63
C CYS A 14 -0.62 -28.02 -2.28
N THR A 15 -1.74 -28.75 -2.20
CA THR A 15 -1.80 -30.14 -2.70
C THR A 15 -2.94 -30.45 -3.66
N SER A 16 -3.59 -29.44 -4.24
CA SER A 16 -4.48 -29.67 -5.38
C SER A 16 -3.91 -29.12 -6.70
N GLN A 17 -3.33 -30.06 -7.44
CA GLN A 17 -3.40 -30.19 -8.90
C GLN A 17 -2.32 -29.48 -9.75
N SER A 18 -1.65 -30.32 -10.54
CA SER A 18 -0.63 -30.09 -11.59
C SER A 18 0.79 -29.81 -11.09
N GLN A 19 1.77 -30.39 -11.79
CA GLN A 19 3.23 -30.19 -11.69
C GLN A 19 3.65 -28.72 -11.90
N LYS A 20 3.10 -27.79 -11.13
CA LYS A 20 3.52 -26.40 -11.13
C LYS A 20 4.78 -26.30 -10.28
N LYS A 21 5.83 -25.74 -10.89
CA LYS A 21 7.08 -25.42 -10.19
C LYS A 21 6.73 -24.65 -8.91
N VAL A 22 7.27 -25.12 -7.79
CA VAL A 22 7.15 -24.40 -6.52
C VAL A 22 7.99 -23.15 -6.62
N HIS A 23 7.37 -21.98 -6.45
CA HIS A 23 8.06 -20.70 -6.43
C HIS A 23 8.30 -20.27 -4.99
N PRO A 24 9.47 -19.69 -4.66
CA PRO A 24 9.67 -19.08 -3.35
C PRO A 24 8.67 -17.95 -3.15
N VAL A 25 7.98 -17.94 -2.01
CA VAL A 25 7.12 -16.84 -1.59
C VAL A 25 7.93 -15.92 -0.68
N ILE A 26 8.10 -14.66 -1.10
CA ILE A 26 8.77 -13.64 -0.29
C ILE A 26 7.68 -12.83 0.43
N PRO A 27 7.56 -12.92 1.76
CA PRO A 27 6.58 -12.13 2.49
C PRO A 27 7.07 -10.68 2.58
N ILE A 28 6.26 -9.77 2.05
CA ILE A 28 6.48 -8.33 2.14
C ILE A 28 5.58 -7.80 3.26
N LEU A 29 6.20 -7.21 4.28
CA LEU A 29 5.51 -6.57 5.39
C LEU A 29 5.52 -5.06 5.15
N TYR A 30 4.35 -4.53 4.84
CA TYR A 30 4.17 -3.16 4.41
C TYR A 30 3.45 -2.34 5.50
N TYR A 31 4.06 -1.24 5.94
CA TYR A 31 3.59 -0.44 7.07
C TYR A 31 3.44 1.05 6.73
N GLN A 32 2.25 1.58 6.99
CA GLN A 32 1.84 2.96 6.67
C GLN A 32 1.50 3.82 7.90
N GLY A 33 2.01 3.47 9.09
CA GLY A 33 1.70 4.23 10.31
C GLY A 33 2.56 5.48 10.49
N LYS A 34 2.19 6.28 11.51
CA LYS A 34 2.80 7.57 11.86
C LYS A 34 4.15 7.46 12.57
N GLU A 35 4.55 6.26 13.00
CA GLU A 35 5.71 6.07 13.85
C GLU A 35 6.73 5.12 13.21
N LYS A 36 7.97 5.15 13.69
CA LYS A 36 8.94 4.13 13.32
C LYS A 36 8.50 2.80 13.95
N TRP A 37 8.15 1.84 13.10
CA TRP A 37 7.89 0.49 13.56
C TRP A 37 9.14 -0.38 13.46
N LYS A 38 9.53 -0.98 14.58
CA LYS A 38 10.55 -2.03 14.63
C LYS A 38 9.85 -3.37 14.48
N VAL A 39 10.10 -4.04 13.35
CA VAL A 39 9.54 -5.38 13.10
C VAL A 39 10.23 -6.38 14.02
N GLU A 40 9.42 -7.02 14.87
CA GLU A 40 9.84 -8.17 15.65
C GLU A 40 9.59 -9.46 14.84
N SER A 41 10.33 -10.54 15.13
CA SER A 41 10.05 -11.81 14.46
C SER A 41 8.70 -12.37 14.93
N MET A 42 8.08 -13.24 14.11
CA MET A 42 6.83 -13.90 14.51
C MET A 42 6.99 -14.67 15.84
N ALA A 43 8.17 -15.25 16.06
CA ALA A 43 8.51 -15.93 17.32
C ALA A 43 8.57 -14.94 18.51
N ASP A 44 9.15 -13.76 18.32
CA ASP A 44 9.22 -12.73 19.36
C ASP A 44 7.83 -12.22 19.76
N LEU A 45 6.95 -12.03 18.77
CA LEU A 45 5.56 -11.61 19.01
C LEU A 45 4.75 -12.66 19.78
N LEU A 46 5.10 -13.94 19.65
CA LEU A 46 4.39 -15.06 20.26
C LEU A 46 5.10 -15.62 21.51
N LYS A 47 6.18 -14.99 22.00
CA LYS A 47 6.97 -15.49 23.14
C LYS A 47 6.20 -15.71 24.45
N THR A 48 5.01 -15.12 24.59
CA THR A 48 4.12 -15.28 25.74
C THR A 48 3.32 -16.58 25.69
N TYR A 49 3.25 -17.25 24.54
CA TYR A 49 2.53 -18.51 24.37
C TYR A 49 3.38 -19.70 24.85
N PRO A 50 2.74 -20.83 25.24
CA PRO A 50 3.44 -22.03 25.65
C PRO A 50 4.49 -22.47 24.62
N LYS A 51 5.67 -22.91 25.10
CA LYS A 51 6.79 -23.34 24.25
C LYS A 51 6.40 -24.42 23.24
N ALA A 52 5.47 -25.31 23.59
CA ALA A 52 4.96 -26.34 22.70
C ALA A 52 4.31 -25.79 21.42
N LEU A 53 3.79 -24.55 21.44
CA LEU A 53 3.22 -23.91 20.26
C LEU A 53 4.28 -23.29 19.35
N MET A 54 5.50 -23.04 19.83
CA MET A 54 6.56 -22.41 19.05
C MET A 54 7.02 -23.28 17.87
N GLU A 55 6.87 -24.60 17.97
CA GLU A 55 7.20 -25.55 16.89
C GLU A 55 6.32 -25.36 15.64
N TYR A 56 5.15 -24.72 15.80
CA TYR A 56 4.22 -24.44 14.71
C TYR A 56 4.33 -23.00 14.19
N VAL A 57 5.16 -22.16 14.80
CA VAL A 57 5.34 -20.77 14.37
C VAL A 57 6.30 -20.72 13.18
N PRO A 58 5.88 -20.23 12.00
CA PRO A 58 6.75 -20.14 10.85
C PRO A 58 7.90 -19.15 11.09
N ASN A 59 9.14 -19.59 10.87
CA ASN A 59 10.32 -18.74 10.95
C ASN A 59 10.76 -18.28 9.55
N TYR A 60 9.93 -17.48 8.89
CA TYR A 60 10.29 -16.86 7.61
C TYR A 60 10.86 -15.45 7.82
N LYS A 61 11.79 -15.06 6.96
CA LYS A 61 12.26 -13.68 6.83
C LYS A 61 11.26 -12.89 5.99
N SER A 62 10.88 -11.70 6.44
CA SER A 62 10.06 -10.76 5.67
C SER A 62 10.89 -9.58 5.19
N VAL A 63 10.58 -9.07 4.00
CA VAL A 63 11.05 -7.75 3.56
C VAL A 63 10.14 -6.70 4.20
N PHE A 64 10.70 -5.88 5.08
CA PHE A 64 9.96 -4.80 5.71
C PHE A 64 10.05 -3.52 4.88
N VAL A 65 8.90 -2.92 4.60
CA VAL A 65 8.77 -1.64 3.92
C VAL A 65 7.92 -0.70 4.79
N GLY A 66 8.60 0.18 5.52
CA GLY A 66 7.97 1.20 6.36
C GLY A 66 7.99 2.57 5.67
N LEU A 67 6.81 3.15 5.40
CA LEU A 67 6.69 4.44 4.71
C LEU A 67 7.28 5.62 5.49
N PHE A 68 7.21 5.59 6.82
CA PHE A 68 7.72 6.66 7.67
C PHE A 68 9.22 6.93 7.43
N GLY A 69 9.98 5.89 7.09
CA GLY A 69 11.42 5.98 6.88
C GLY A 69 11.86 6.23 5.43
N LEU A 70 10.94 6.23 4.46
CA LEU A 70 11.30 6.54 3.08
C LEU A 70 11.80 7.99 3.01
N THR A 71 12.79 8.27 2.18
CA THR A 71 13.19 9.64 1.86
C THR A 71 12.63 10.02 0.50
N ASP A 72 12.51 11.31 0.22
CA ASP A 72 12.08 11.78 -1.10
C ASP A 72 13.09 11.33 -2.18
N GLU A 73 14.38 11.22 -1.82
CA GLU A 73 15.41 10.60 -2.66
C GLU A 73 15.12 9.12 -2.97
N SER A 74 14.72 8.34 -1.95
CA SER A 74 14.35 6.93 -2.14
C SER A 74 13.14 6.77 -3.06
N LEU A 75 12.16 7.69 -2.94
CA LEU A 75 10.99 7.71 -3.81
C LEU A 75 11.36 8.08 -5.24
N ASN A 76 12.26 9.04 -5.42
CA ASN A 76 12.71 9.49 -6.75
C ASN A 76 13.53 8.43 -7.50
N GLN A 77 14.18 7.51 -6.79
CA GLN A 77 14.89 6.37 -7.37
C GLN A 77 13.95 5.27 -7.91
N LEU A 78 12.64 5.32 -7.61
CA LEU A 78 11.68 4.36 -8.14
C LEU A 78 11.45 4.59 -9.63
N GLU A 79 11.70 3.55 -10.43
CA GLU A 79 11.47 3.55 -11.88
C GLU A 79 9.97 3.54 -12.23
N ASP A 80 9.16 2.85 -11.41
CA ASP A 80 7.71 2.77 -11.61
C ASP A 80 7.03 4.05 -11.12
N ASN A 81 6.59 4.87 -12.07
CA ASN A 81 5.92 6.15 -11.80
C ASN A 81 4.62 5.96 -10.98
N ALA A 82 3.85 4.90 -11.20
CA ALA A 82 2.61 4.67 -10.47
C ALA A 82 2.90 4.32 -9.01
N LEU A 83 3.87 3.44 -8.79
CA LEU A 83 4.32 3.07 -7.45
C LEU A 83 4.86 4.30 -6.72
N ARG A 84 5.70 5.11 -7.38
CA ARG A 84 6.20 6.37 -6.82
C ARG A 84 5.05 7.29 -6.43
N THR A 85 4.09 7.52 -7.32
CA THR A 85 2.89 8.32 -7.04
C THR A 85 2.14 7.82 -5.81
N TYR A 86 1.84 6.52 -5.72
CA TYR A 86 1.11 5.95 -4.59
C TYR A 86 1.86 6.06 -3.26
N LEU A 87 3.16 5.76 -3.26
CA LEU A 87 3.97 5.81 -2.05
C LEU A 87 4.17 7.25 -1.57
N SER A 88 4.37 8.21 -2.48
CA SER A 88 4.44 9.63 -2.13
C SER A 88 3.13 10.12 -1.50
N LEU A 89 1.99 9.75 -2.08
CA LEU A 89 0.68 10.09 -1.53
C LEU A 89 0.47 9.52 -0.11
N GLN A 90 0.78 8.24 0.08
CA GLN A 90 0.61 7.57 1.36
C GLN A 90 1.59 8.10 2.43
N ARG A 91 2.77 8.59 2.01
CA ARG A 91 3.74 9.23 2.90
C ARG A 91 3.21 10.54 3.48
N TYR A 92 2.65 11.42 2.65
CA TYR A 92 2.18 12.73 3.09
C TYR A 92 0.74 12.73 3.61
N ARG A 93 0.08 11.57 3.73
CA ARG A 93 -1.32 11.47 4.17
C ARG A 93 -1.61 12.10 5.54
N TYR A 94 -0.60 12.20 6.39
CA TYR A 94 -0.71 12.74 7.75
C TYR A 94 -0.24 14.20 7.85
N ASP A 95 0.20 14.78 6.74
CA ASP A 95 0.58 16.19 6.62
C ASP A 95 -0.07 16.77 5.35
N PRO A 96 -1.36 17.17 5.44
CA PRO A 96 -2.11 17.73 4.31
C PRO A 96 -1.40 18.90 3.63
N ASN A 97 -0.74 19.77 4.40
CA ASN A 97 0.00 20.92 3.86
C ASN A 97 1.19 20.46 2.99
N ALA A 98 1.97 19.50 3.48
CA ALA A 98 3.05 18.91 2.69
C ALA A 98 2.51 18.18 1.45
N LEU A 99 1.37 17.48 1.57
CA LEU A 99 0.74 16.80 0.45
C LEU A 99 0.32 17.79 -0.66
N VAL A 100 -0.32 18.90 -0.30
CA VAL A 100 -0.73 19.96 -1.23
C VAL A 100 0.50 20.51 -1.97
N LYS A 101 1.57 20.83 -1.24
CA LYS A 101 2.83 21.31 -1.84
C LYS A 101 3.45 20.31 -2.83
N GLN A 102 3.31 19.01 -2.56
CA GLN A 102 3.85 17.94 -3.40
C GLN A 102 2.90 17.49 -4.51
N MET A 103 1.62 17.92 -4.49
CA MET A 103 0.63 17.48 -5.48
C MET A 103 1.01 17.85 -6.90
N GLN A 104 1.65 18.99 -7.13
CA GLN A 104 2.11 19.34 -8.47
C GLN A 104 3.11 18.32 -9.00
N GLN A 105 4.08 17.88 -8.19
CA GLN A 105 5.04 16.85 -8.59
C GLN A 105 4.36 15.51 -8.82
N ILE A 106 3.44 15.14 -7.94
CA ILE A 106 2.70 13.88 -8.03
C ILE A 106 1.86 13.87 -9.31
N ILE A 107 1.08 14.92 -9.57
CA ILE A 107 0.23 15.05 -10.76
C ILE A 107 1.07 15.11 -12.05
N ASN A 108 2.22 15.78 -12.04
CA ASN A 108 3.12 15.80 -13.19
C ASN A 108 3.81 14.44 -13.43
N SER A 109 3.96 13.62 -12.40
CA SER A 109 4.48 12.24 -12.51
C SER A 109 3.43 11.24 -13.01
N ILE A 110 2.15 11.63 -13.01
CA ILE A 110 1.07 10.82 -13.55
C ILE A 110 1.17 10.84 -15.08
N ASP A 111 1.53 9.69 -15.65
CA ASP A 111 1.52 9.42 -17.07
C ASP A 111 0.15 9.79 -17.70
N PRO A 112 0.12 10.62 -18.77
CA PRO A 112 -1.11 10.95 -19.48
C PRO A 112 -1.85 9.74 -20.07
N TYR A 113 -1.20 8.58 -20.20
CA TYR A 113 -1.78 7.30 -20.61
C TYR A 113 -2.43 6.51 -19.46
N TYR A 114 -2.34 6.96 -18.21
CA TYR A 114 -3.03 6.29 -17.12
C TYR A 114 -4.55 6.25 -17.35
N SER A 115 -5.13 5.08 -17.07
CA SER A 115 -6.55 4.84 -17.27
C SER A 115 -7.41 5.75 -16.39
N LYS A 116 -8.63 6.06 -16.85
CA LYS A 116 -9.63 6.80 -16.05
C LYS A 116 -9.83 6.20 -14.65
N ASN A 117 -9.80 4.88 -14.56
CA ASN A 117 -9.96 4.15 -13.31
C ASN A 117 -8.80 4.37 -12.34
N TYR A 118 -7.57 4.53 -12.85
CA TYR A 118 -6.40 4.85 -12.04
C TYR A 118 -6.55 6.24 -11.40
N LEU A 119 -6.83 7.26 -12.21
CA LEU A 119 -7.02 8.63 -11.73
C LEU A 119 -8.15 8.72 -10.71
N ARG A 120 -9.29 8.05 -10.97
CA ARG A 120 -10.40 8.02 -10.03
C ARG A 120 -9.99 7.41 -8.68
N LYS A 121 -9.34 6.25 -8.68
CA LYS A 121 -8.87 5.61 -7.44
C LYS A 121 -7.87 6.48 -6.69
N PHE A 122 -7.01 7.18 -7.41
CA PHE A 122 -6.06 8.14 -6.85
C PHE A 122 -6.78 9.27 -6.11
N PHE A 123 -7.76 9.92 -6.74
CA PHE A 123 -8.54 11.00 -6.09
C PHE A 123 -9.42 10.50 -4.95
N VAL A 124 -10.09 9.36 -5.10
CA VAL A 124 -10.89 8.75 -4.02
C VAL A 124 -10.02 8.48 -2.81
N TYR A 125 -8.83 7.91 -2.99
CA TYR A 125 -7.91 7.70 -1.88
C TYR A 125 -7.54 9.01 -1.19
N ILE A 126 -7.22 10.06 -1.95
CA ILE A 126 -6.87 11.37 -1.38
C ILE A 126 -8.01 11.90 -0.50
N LEU A 127 -9.23 11.88 -1.01
CA LEU A 127 -10.40 12.44 -0.32
C LEU A 127 -10.80 11.62 0.91
N GLU A 128 -10.59 10.30 0.89
CA GLU A 128 -10.97 9.41 1.99
C GLU A 128 -9.85 9.24 3.05
N ALA A 129 -8.59 9.20 2.63
CA ALA A 129 -7.48 8.80 3.49
C ALA A 129 -6.70 9.98 4.09
N VAL A 130 -6.99 11.21 3.65
CA VAL A 130 -6.33 12.46 4.06
C VAL A 130 -7.37 13.43 4.60
N GLU A 131 -7.07 14.05 5.73
CA GLU A 131 -7.91 15.07 6.35
C GLU A 131 -7.74 16.41 5.62
N LEU A 132 -8.38 16.55 4.46
CA LEU A 132 -8.36 17.77 3.64
C LEU A 132 -9.43 18.78 4.06
N THR A 133 -9.09 20.07 3.99
CA THR A 133 -10.04 21.18 4.10
C THR A 133 -10.47 21.62 2.70
N GLU A 134 -11.49 22.46 2.59
CA GLU A 134 -11.89 23.05 1.30
C GLU A 134 -10.74 23.83 0.66
N ASP A 135 -9.97 24.59 1.45
CA ASP A 135 -8.81 25.33 0.98
C ASP A 135 -7.74 24.41 0.38
N HIS A 136 -7.43 23.29 1.05
CA HIS A 136 -6.49 22.30 0.52
C HIS A 136 -6.96 21.73 -0.82
N ILE A 137 -8.26 21.46 -0.95
CA ILE A 137 -8.84 20.95 -2.20
C ILE A 137 -8.66 22.00 -3.31
N LEU A 138 -9.05 23.25 -3.06
CA LEU A 138 -8.92 24.32 -4.05
C LEU A 138 -7.47 24.50 -4.51
N GLU A 139 -6.52 24.49 -3.58
CA GLU A 139 -5.09 24.63 -3.88
C GLU A 139 -4.52 23.44 -4.68
N ILE A 140 -4.98 22.23 -4.41
CA ILE A 140 -4.61 21.04 -5.20
C ILE A 140 -5.13 21.15 -6.63
N PHE A 141 -6.37 21.61 -6.82
CA PHE A 141 -7.04 21.63 -8.11
C PHE A 141 -6.72 22.85 -8.97
N GLU A 142 -6.37 24.01 -8.40
CA GLU A 142 -6.05 25.23 -9.14
C GLU A 142 -4.96 25.04 -10.23
N PRO A 143 -3.75 24.53 -9.89
CA PRO A 143 -2.63 24.45 -10.81
C PRO A 143 -2.69 23.27 -11.79
N ILE A 144 -3.71 22.40 -11.68
CA ILE A 144 -3.81 21.21 -12.53
C ILE A 144 -3.99 21.60 -13.99
N ASN A 145 -3.18 20.98 -14.87
CA ASN A 145 -3.27 21.15 -16.32
C ASN A 145 -4.73 20.97 -16.81
N PRO A 146 -5.27 21.89 -17.63
CA PRO A 146 -6.63 21.82 -18.15
C PRO A 146 -6.98 20.46 -18.80
N LYS A 147 -6.02 19.79 -19.46
CA LYS A 147 -6.23 18.48 -20.08
C LYS A 147 -6.55 17.38 -19.06
N ILE A 148 -6.00 17.48 -17.85
CA ILE A 148 -6.27 16.57 -16.74
C ILE A 148 -7.58 16.97 -16.04
N LYS A 149 -7.82 18.28 -15.84
CA LYS A 149 -9.08 18.81 -15.30
C LYS A 149 -10.30 18.29 -16.07
N ILE A 150 -10.27 18.34 -17.41
CA ILE A 150 -11.39 17.86 -18.25
C ILE A 150 -11.68 16.36 -18.00
N ARG A 151 -10.66 15.53 -17.72
CA ARG A 151 -10.88 14.10 -17.41
C ARG A 151 -11.48 13.87 -16.02
N ILE A 152 -11.29 14.80 -15.10
CA ILE A 152 -11.80 14.74 -13.71
C ILE A 152 -13.24 15.28 -13.65
N TYR A 153 -13.49 16.48 -14.19
CA TYR A 153 -14.77 17.18 -14.06
C TYR A 153 -15.91 16.62 -14.91
N VAL A 154 -15.63 15.91 -16.01
CA VAL A 154 -16.70 15.42 -16.90
C VAL A 154 -17.53 14.30 -16.25
N ASN A 155 -17.12 13.70 -15.13
CA ASN A 155 -17.87 12.61 -14.48
C ASN A 155 -17.62 12.47 -12.96
N LEU A 156 -17.53 13.60 -12.22
CA LEU A 156 -17.87 13.60 -10.80
C LEU A 156 -19.40 13.67 -10.66
#